data_AF-A0A6A0CUJ5-F1
#
_entry.id   AF-A0A6A0CUJ5-F1
#
_cell.length_a   1.000
_cell.length_b   1.000
_cell.length_c   1.000
_cell.angle_alpha   90.00
_cell.angle_beta   90.00
_cell.angle_gamma   90.00
#
_symmetry.space_group_name_H-M   'P 1'
#
loop_
_entity.id
_entity.type
_entity.pdbx_description
1 polymer ?
#
loop_
_entity_poly.entity_id
_entity_poly.type
_entity_poly.pdbx_seq_one_letter_code
_entity_poly.pdbx_strand_id
1 'polypeptide(L)'
;MHNKHPVKEGDECRMHSICKRDVLLHLCKELDIPPEHTIAVGDGEVDIFMLEAAGLGIAFNAPETVRKHADIAASDLIEILKYAREV
;
A
#
# COMPACT_ATOMS: atom_id res chain seq x y z
N MET A 1 18.63 4.68 0.15
CA MET A 1 17.34 3.96 0.02
C MET A 1 16.86 3.31 1.34
N HIS A 2 17.32 3.75 2.52
CA HIS A 2 16.98 3.09 3.78
C HIS A 2 16.50 4.12 4.79
N ASN A 3 15.31 3.88 5.34
CA ASN A 3 14.81 4.60 6.49
C ASN A 3 15.79 4.37 7.66
N LYS A 4 16.38 5.45 8.20
CA LYS A 4 17.37 5.39 9.29
C LYS A 4 16.73 5.33 10.67
N HIS A 5 15.41 5.50 10.74
CA HIS A 5 14.64 5.53 11.98
C HIS A 5 13.52 4.49 11.92
N PRO A 6 13.88 3.20 12.12
CA PRO A 6 12.91 2.11 12.19
C PRO A 6 11.87 2.33 13.30
N VAL A 7 10.58 2.27 12.97
CA VAL A 7 9.49 2.21 13.97
C VAL A 7 9.51 0.85 14.69
N LYS A 8 9.17 0.85 15.99
CA LYS A 8 9.22 -0.35 16.86
C LYS A 8 7.95 -1.20 16.70
N GLU A 9 8.19 -2.49 16.46
CA GLU A 9 7.33 -3.70 16.49
C GLU A 9 5.81 -3.59 16.28
N GLY A 10 5.32 -4.38 15.32
CA GLY A 10 3.94 -4.79 15.13
C GLY A 10 3.91 -6.08 14.30
N ASP A 11 2.88 -6.88 14.57
CA ASP A 11 2.83 -8.29 14.24
C ASP A 11 2.80 -8.56 12.71
N GLU A 12 3.55 -9.59 12.31
CA GLU A 12 3.56 -10.26 10.99
C GLU A 12 4.47 -9.72 9.88
N CYS A 13 5.04 -8.51 9.99
CA CYS A 13 5.98 -8.01 8.98
C CYS A 13 7.46 -8.23 9.42
N ARG A 14 8.23 -9.01 8.63
CA ARG A 14 9.61 -9.43 8.98
C ARG A 14 10.58 -8.27 9.32
N MET A 15 10.25 -7.04 8.93
CA MET A 15 10.92 -5.81 9.34
C MET A 15 9.90 -4.67 9.41
N HIS A 16 9.35 -4.43 10.61
CA HIS A 16 8.34 -3.38 10.88
C HIS A 16 8.80 -1.98 10.40
N SER A 17 10.10 -1.74 10.43
CA SER A 17 10.75 -0.51 9.98
C SER A 17 10.73 -0.22 8.48
N ILE A 18 10.38 -1.22 7.68
CA ILE A 18 10.30 -1.19 6.22
C ILE A 18 8.88 -1.55 5.75
N CYS A 19 7.99 -1.95 6.67
CA CYS A 19 6.67 -2.44 6.32
C CYS A 19 5.73 -1.32 5.92
N LYS A 20 5.45 -1.21 4.62
CA LYS A 20 4.56 -0.18 4.09
C LYS A 20 3.11 -0.33 4.59
N ARG A 21 2.67 -1.56 4.88
CA ARG A 21 1.37 -1.84 5.54
C ARG A 21 1.26 -1.13 6.88
N ASP A 22 2.26 -1.29 7.73
CA ASP A 22 2.18 -0.78 9.10
C ASP A 22 2.23 0.75 9.11
N VAL A 23 2.96 1.35 8.16
CA VAL A 23 2.91 2.80 7.90
C VAL A 23 1.52 3.24 7.42
N LEU A 24 0.91 2.53 6.46
CA LEU A 24 -0.46 2.81 6.00
C LEU A 24 -1.45 2.79 7.16
N LEU A 25 -1.45 1.71 7.96
CA LEU A 25 -2.36 1.55 9.10
C LEU A 25 -2.11 2.57 10.21
N HIS A 26 -0.84 2.93 10.45
CA HIS A 26 -0.50 4.00 11.39
C HIS A 26 -1.05 5.35 10.90
N LEU A 27 -0.86 5.70 9.63
CA LEU A 27 -1.41 6.93 9.05
C LEU A 27 -2.94 6.95 9.07
N CYS A 28 -3.58 5.83 8.76
CA CYS A 28 -5.04 5.66 8.88
C CYS A 28 -5.51 6.02 10.30
N LYS A 29 -4.83 5.48 11.31
CA LYS A 29 -5.14 5.76 12.71
C LYS A 29 -4.90 7.23 13.08
N GLU A 30 -3.78 7.82 12.69
CA GLU A 30 -3.44 9.21 13.03
C GLU A 30 -4.37 10.22 12.34
N LEU A 31 -4.88 9.90 11.15
CA LEU A 31 -5.75 10.76 10.36
C LEU A 31 -7.26 10.49 10.59
N ASP A 32 -7.60 9.50 11.43
CA ASP A 32 -8.98 9.02 11.61
C ASP A 32 -9.66 8.62 10.29
N ILE A 33 -8.90 7.92 9.43
CA ILE A 33 -9.35 7.42 8.12
C ILE A 33 -9.40 5.89 8.20
N PRO A 34 -10.56 5.25 7.92
CA PRO A 34 -10.63 3.79 7.81
C PRO A 34 -9.72 3.29 6.66
N PRO A 35 -8.99 2.17 6.82
CA PRO A 35 -8.15 1.62 5.74
C PRO A 35 -8.92 1.36 4.44
N GLU A 36 -10.21 1.07 4.52
CA GLU A 36 -11.10 0.87 3.36
C GLU A 36 -11.28 2.15 2.52
N HIS A 37 -10.95 3.33 3.07
CA HIS A 37 -10.96 4.62 2.37
C HIS A 37 -9.57 5.02 1.85
N THR A 38 -8.66 4.05 1.66
CA THR A 38 -7.32 4.31 1.13
C THR A 38 -7.11 3.64 -0.22
N ILE A 39 -6.29 4.29 -1.04
CA ILE A 39 -5.77 3.73 -2.29
C ILE A 39 -4.26 3.56 -2.11
N ALA A 40 -3.75 2.34 -2.27
CA ALA A 40 -2.33 2.04 -2.26
C ALA A 40 -1.84 1.73 -3.67
N VAL A 41 -0.67 2.24 -4.06
CA VAL A 41 -0.05 2.00 -5.37
C VAL A 41 1.36 1.50 -5.15
N GLY A 42 1.73 0.41 -5.81
CA GLY A 42 3.03 -0.24 -5.65
C GLY A 42 3.40 -1.08 -6.87
N ASP A 43 4.68 -1.40 -6.99
CA ASP A 43 5.26 -2.10 -8.14
C ASP A 43 6.13 -3.30 -7.73
N GLY A 44 6.50 -3.41 -6.46
CA GLY A 44 7.43 -4.42 -5.95
C GLY A 44 6.86 -5.30 -4.84
N GLU A 45 7.58 -6.37 -4.50
CA GLU A 45 7.16 -7.34 -3.47
C GLU A 45 7.00 -6.71 -2.08
N VAL A 46 7.75 -5.65 -1.78
CA VAL A 46 7.63 -4.89 -0.52
C VAL A 46 6.28 -4.19 -0.39
N ASP A 47 5.57 -3.96 -1.50
CA ASP A 47 4.25 -3.34 -1.51
C ASP A 47 3.12 -4.33 -1.23
N ILE A 48 3.33 -5.63 -1.38
CA ILE A 48 2.26 -6.66 -1.33
C ILE A 48 1.36 -6.48 -0.10
N PHE A 49 1.94 -6.43 1.10
CA PHE A 49 1.14 -6.28 2.32
C PHE A 49 0.43 -4.92 2.45
N MET A 50 0.98 -3.86 1.83
CA MET A 50 0.31 -2.55 1.77
C MET A 50 -0.86 -2.57 0.79
N LEU A 51 -0.67 -3.22 -0.37
CA LEU A 51 -1.70 -3.37 -1.40
C LEU A 51 -2.89 -4.18 -0.86
N GLU A 52 -2.63 -5.27 -0.13
CA GLU A 52 -3.67 -6.11 0.48
C GLU A 52 -4.42 -5.41 1.63
N ALA A 53 -3.79 -4.45 2.31
CA ALA A 53 -4.38 -3.78 3.47
C ALA A 53 -5.17 -2.52 3.12
N ALA A 54 -4.99 -1.96 1.92
CA ALA A 54 -5.72 -0.80 1.46
C ALA A 54 -7.13 -1.19 1.00
N GLY A 55 -8.06 -0.23 1.00
CA GLY A 55 -9.38 -0.41 0.40
C GLY A 55 -9.33 -0.64 -1.12
N LEU A 56 -8.31 -0.10 -1.77
CA LEU A 56 -7.99 -0.37 -3.17
C LEU A 56 -6.47 -0.48 -3.37
N GLY A 57 -5.99 -1.67 -3.69
CA GLY A 57 -4.60 -1.95 -4.05
C GLY A 57 -4.36 -1.91 -5.56
N ILE A 58 -3.37 -1.13 -6.01
CA ILE A 58 -3.01 -0.97 -7.42
C ILE A 58 -1.57 -1.41 -7.66
N ALA A 59 -1.39 -2.47 -8.44
CA ALA A 59 -0.12 -2.95 -8.94
C ALA A 59 0.27 -2.18 -10.23
N PHE A 60 1.16 -1.20 -10.11
CA PHE A 60 1.61 -0.36 -11.22
C PHE A 60 2.84 -0.95 -11.92
N ASN A 61 2.72 -1.31 -13.20
CA ASN A 61 3.80 -1.93 -14.00
C ASN A 61 4.51 -3.10 -13.28
N ALA A 62 3.78 -3.80 -12.42
CA ALA A 62 4.33 -4.78 -11.50
C ALA A 62 4.42 -6.19 -12.11
N PRO A 63 5.35 -7.05 -11.65
CA PRO A 63 5.39 -8.46 -12.05
C PRO A 63 4.15 -9.22 -11.57
N GLU A 64 3.89 -10.39 -12.16
CA GLU A 64 2.75 -11.25 -11.81
C GLU A 64 2.71 -11.60 -10.32
N THR A 65 3.88 -11.74 -9.69
CA THR A 65 4.01 -12.01 -8.25
C THR A 65 3.42 -10.91 -7.37
N VAL A 66 3.39 -9.65 -7.83
CA VAL A 66 2.77 -8.52 -7.11
C VAL A 66 1.32 -8.33 -7.54
N ARG A 67 1.03 -8.48 -8.84
CA ARG A 67 -0.34 -8.28 -9.39
C ARG A 67 -1.40 -9.19 -8.76
N LYS A 68 -1.01 -10.37 -8.28
CA LYS A 68 -1.91 -11.32 -7.58
C LYS A 68 -2.41 -10.82 -6.23
N HIS A 69 -1.78 -9.79 -5.67
CA HIS A 69 -2.07 -9.21 -4.36
C HIS A 69 -2.63 -7.78 -4.46
N ALA A 70 -3.14 -7.40 -5.64
CA ALA A 70 -3.74 -6.10 -5.89
C ALA A 70 -5.08 -6.28 -6.60
N ASP A 71 -6.02 -5.37 -6.37
CA ASP A 71 -7.31 -5.37 -7.04
C ASP A 71 -7.18 -5.01 -8.52
N ILE A 72 -6.25 -4.11 -8.84
CA ILE A 72 -6.06 -3.56 -10.18
C ILE A 72 -4.59 -3.64 -10.58
N ALA A 73 -4.34 -4.09 -11.80
CA ALA A 73 -3.05 -3.90 -12.46
C ALA A 73 -3.16 -2.73 -13.45
N ALA A 74 -2.29 -1.74 -13.31
CA ALA A 74 -2.29 -0.54 -14.14
C ALA A 74 -0.91 -0.31 -14.76
N SER A 75 -0.88 0.34 -15.92
CA SER A 75 0.36 0.79 -16.57
C SER A 75 0.41 2.30 -16.79
N ASP A 76 -0.69 3.00 -16.54
CA ASP A 76 -0.81 4.46 -16.60
C ASP A 76 -1.40 4.99 -15.29
N LEU A 77 -0.66 5.85 -14.59
CA LEU A 77 -1.10 6.43 -13.31
C LEU A 77 -2.26 7.41 -13.48
N ILE A 78 -2.47 7.98 -14.67
CA ILE A 78 -3.63 8.86 -14.93
C ILE A 78 -4.94 8.09 -14.71
N GLU A 79 -4.95 6.77 -14.97
CA GLU A 79 -6.14 5.94 -14.76
C GLU A 79 -6.57 5.87 -13.29
N ILE A 80 -5.65 6.09 -12.35
CA ILE A 80 -5.93 6.04 -10.92
C ILE A 80 -6.87 7.18 -10.48
N LEU A 81 -6.84 8.31 -11.19
CA LEU A 81 -7.72 9.45 -10.92
C LEU A 81 -9.21 9.10 -11.04
N LYS A 82 -9.55 8.02 -11.75
CA LYS A 82 -10.93 7.50 -11.83
C LYS A 82 -11.44 7.01 -10.47
N TYR A 83 -10.54 6.53 -9.61
CA TYR A 83 -10.86 5.94 -8.30
C TYR A 83 -10.74 6.96 -7.15
N ALA A 84 -10.03 8.06 -7.35
CA ALA A 84 -9.82 9.10 -6.34
C ALA A 84 -10.82 10.27 -6.44
N ARG A 85 -11.77 10.24 -7.38
CA ARG A 85 -12.63 11.38 -7.74
C ARG A 85 -14.07 11.29 -7.23
N GLU A 86 -14.38 10.41 -6.30
CA GLU A 86 -15.70 10.37 -5.67
C GLU A 86 -15.64 10.90 -4.24
N VAL A 87 -15.66 12.23 -4.12
CA VAL A 87 -16.15 13.00 -2.97
C VAL A 87 -16.84 14.26 -3.45
#